data_AF-A0A953P7S1-F1
#
_entry.id   AF-A0A953P7S1-F1
#
_cell.length_a   1.000
_cell.length_b   1.000
_cell.length_c   1.000
_cell.angle_alpha   90.00
_cell.angle_beta   90.00
_cell.angle_gamma   90.00
#
_symmetry.space_group_name_H-M   'P 1'
#
loop_
_entity.id
_entity.type
_entity.pdbx_description
1 polymer ?
#
loop_
_entity_poly.entity_id
_entity_poly.type
_entity_poly.pdbx_seq_one_letter_code
_entity_poly.pdbx_strand_id
1 'polypeptide(L)'
;MKAYRDLATLASLQVICFLLLTHLEPDFFLLHLYQAIIYMAILLMLFYMEDRWAYMIGMLAPVAWLILAYASGLLGGALGQVFRLASHAEWPSNAVSLVAGITALLAVAMVVICGLRWKRTFHGTGKELGTFLTSLGVVVAYYGLLVMWFWRMIPNPGLPE
;
A
#
# COMPACT_ATOMS: atom_id res chain seq x y z
N MET A 1 -17.18 -8.16 15.55
CA MET A 1 -17.09 -6.67 15.66
C MET A 1 -15.65 -6.15 15.83
N LYS A 2 -14.85 -6.60 16.82
CA LYS A 2 -13.43 -6.13 16.98
C LYS A 2 -12.55 -6.30 15.75
N ALA A 3 -12.76 -7.38 15.00
CA ALA A 3 -11.92 -7.74 13.87
C ALA A 3 -11.92 -6.67 12.75
N TYR A 4 -13.10 -6.26 12.26
CA TYR A 4 -13.22 -5.23 11.22
C TYR A 4 -12.58 -3.90 11.61
N ARG A 5 -12.65 -3.57 12.90
CA ARG A 5 -12.09 -2.33 13.43
C ARG A 5 -10.59 -2.24 13.22
N ASP A 6 -9.84 -3.32 13.40
CA ASP A 6 -8.38 -3.28 13.23
C ASP A 6 -7.98 -3.03 11.76
N LEU A 7 -8.66 -3.70 10.82
CA LEU A 7 -8.39 -3.52 9.39
C LEU A 7 -8.82 -2.12 8.93
N ALA A 8 -9.98 -1.64 9.38
CA ALA A 8 -10.45 -0.29 9.10
C ALA A 8 -9.45 0.75 9.63
N THR A 9 -8.96 0.58 10.86
CA THR A 9 -7.95 1.49 11.44
C THR A 9 -6.68 1.50 10.61
N LEU A 10 -6.16 0.34 10.22
CA LEU A 10 -4.95 0.27 9.40
C LEU A 10 -5.15 0.90 8.01
N ALA A 11 -6.26 0.60 7.34
CA ALA A 11 -6.57 1.19 6.04
C ALA A 11 -6.74 2.71 6.13
N SER A 12 -7.43 3.22 7.17
CA SER A 12 -7.57 4.66 7.42
C SER A 12 -6.24 5.33 7.72
N LEU A 13 -5.38 4.71 8.54
CA LEU A 13 -4.03 5.22 8.79
C LEU A 13 -3.22 5.27 7.50
N GLN A 14 -3.34 4.27 6.65
CA GLN A 14 -2.67 4.25 5.36
C GLN A 14 -3.13 5.38 4.44
N VAL A 15 -4.44 5.64 4.39
CA VAL A 15 -5.00 6.79 3.65
C VAL A 15 -4.40 8.10 4.17
N ILE A 16 -4.34 8.28 5.49
CA ILE A 16 -3.75 9.48 6.10
C ILE A 16 -2.26 9.60 5.75
N CYS A 17 -1.50 8.51 5.79
CA CYS A 17 -0.08 8.53 5.41
C CYS A 17 0.11 8.92 3.95
N PHE A 18 -0.69 8.38 3.03
CA PHE A 18 -0.60 8.76 1.62
C PHE A 18 -1.04 10.21 1.37
N LEU A 19 -2.09 10.68 2.04
CA LEU A 19 -2.49 12.10 1.98
C LEU A 19 -1.42 13.01 2.59
N LEU A 20 -0.66 12.56 3.58
CA LEU A 20 0.47 13.33 4.08
C LEU A 20 1.62 13.37 3.06
N LEU A 21 1.87 12.25 2.37
CA LEU A 21 2.87 12.20 1.30
C LEU A 21 2.50 13.08 0.10
N THR A 22 1.21 13.25 -0.24
CA THR A 22 0.81 14.20 -1.29
C THR A 22 1.21 15.65 -0.97
N HIS A 23 1.26 16.01 0.32
CA HIS A 23 1.71 17.33 0.76
C HIS A 23 3.24 17.44 0.83
N LEU A 24 3.93 16.36 1.21
CA LEU A 24 5.39 16.37 1.35
C LEU A 24 6.11 16.24 0.00
N GLU A 25 5.50 15.55 -0.97
CA GLU A 25 6.03 15.33 -2.32
C GLU A 25 4.99 15.76 -3.38
N PRO A 26 4.81 17.08 -3.60
CA PRO A 26 3.79 17.58 -4.52
C PRO A 26 4.02 17.13 -5.97
N ASP A 27 5.27 16.89 -6.38
CA ASP A 27 5.60 16.36 -7.71
C ASP A 27 5.00 14.95 -7.94
N PHE A 28 4.79 14.19 -6.86
CA PHE A 28 4.18 12.86 -6.86
C PHE A 28 2.75 12.87 -6.32
N PHE A 29 2.10 14.05 -6.25
CA PHE A 29 0.75 14.22 -5.70
C PHE A 29 -0.25 13.20 -6.25
N LEU A 30 -0.34 13.07 -7.58
CA LEU A 30 -1.31 12.16 -8.20
C LEU A 30 -0.99 10.70 -7.87
N LEU A 31 0.28 10.34 -7.80
CA LEU A 31 0.71 8.98 -7.47
C LEU A 31 0.30 8.59 -6.04
N HIS A 32 0.59 9.45 -5.07
CA HIS A 32 0.19 9.25 -3.66
C HIS A 32 -1.33 9.28 -3.49
N LEU A 33 -2.03 10.14 -4.24
CA LEU A 33 -3.50 10.19 -4.23
C LEU A 33 -4.12 8.90 -4.77
N TYR A 34 -3.63 8.38 -5.90
CA TYR A 34 -4.08 7.09 -6.42
C TYR A 34 -3.77 5.96 -5.41
N GLN A 35 -2.59 5.96 -4.81
CA GLN A 35 -2.29 4.99 -3.74
C GLN A 35 -3.28 5.08 -2.57
N ALA A 36 -3.75 6.26 -2.17
CA ALA A 36 -4.79 6.38 -1.14
C ALA A 36 -6.15 5.78 -1.57
N ILE A 37 -6.51 5.88 -2.85
CA ILE A 37 -7.81 5.42 -3.38
C ILE A 37 -8.00 3.91 -3.17
N ILE A 38 -6.98 3.08 -3.33
CA ILE A 38 -7.14 1.62 -3.12
C ILE A 38 -7.44 1.28 -1.65
N TYR A 39 -6.89 2.03 -0.70
CA TYR A 39 -7.20 1.86 0.73
C TYR A 39 -8.58 2.40 1.09
N MET A 40 -9.03 3.47 0.44
CA MET A 40 -10.42 3.91 0.51
C MET A 40 -11.39 2.86 -0.04
N ALA A 41 -11.04 2.20 -1.14
CA ALA A 41 -11.84 1.10 -1.69
C ALA A 41 -11.93 -0.08 -0.72
N ILE A 42 -10.82 -0.44 -0.03
CA ILE A 42 -10.83 -1.46 1.03
C ILE A 42 -11.78 -1.07 2.16
N LEU A 43 -11.77 0.19 2.61
CA LEU A 43 -12.71 0.69 3.63
C LEU A 43 -14.17 0.59 3.18
N LEU A 44 -14.46 0.95 1.92
CA LEU A 44 -15.79 0.84 1.35
C LEU A 44 -16.25 -0.63 1.30
N MET A 45 -15.42 -1.54 0.79
CA MET A 45 -15.73 -2.97 0.75
C MET A 45 -16.00 -3.54 2.15
N LEU A 46 -15.26 -3.08 3.16
CA LEU A 46 -15.48 -3.45 4.55
C LEU A 46 -16.85 -2.97 5.07
N PHE A 47 -17.29 -1.78 4.66
CA PHE A 47 -18.59 -1.23 5.03
C PHE A 47 -19.75 -1.95 4.34
N TYR A 48 -19.56 -2.35 3.08
CA TYR A 48 -20.53 -3.14 2.31
C TYR A 48 -20.55 -4.64 2.68
N MET A 49 -19.86 -5.06 3.75
CA MET A 49 -19.78 -6.45 4.23
C MET A 49 -19.19 -7.43 3.20
N GLU A 50 -18.38 -6.95 2.25
CA GLU A 50 -17.65 -7.78 1.28
C GLU A 50 -16.31 -8.26 1.85
N ASP A 51 -16.35 -8.83 3.04
CA ASP A 51 -15.19 -9.16 3.87
C ASP A 51 -14.13 -9.95 3.11
N ARG A 52 -14.59 -10.90 2.30
CA ARG A 52 -13.73 -11.80 1.53
C ARG A 52 -12.84 -11.04 0.53
N TRP A 53 -13.39 -10.04 -0.16
CA TRP A 53 -12.66 -9.22 -1.12
C TRP A 53 -11.80 -8.19 -0.41
N ALA A 54 -12.33 -7.56 0.65
CA ALA A 54 -11.60 -6.59 1.47
C ALA A 54 -10.33 -7.19 2.09
N TYR A 55 -10.38 -8.41 2.63
CA TYR A 55 -9.20 -9.07 3.18
C TYR A 55 -8.17 -9.46 2.12
N MET A 56 -8.62 -9.91 0.94
CA MET A 56 -7.71 -10.32 -0.12
C MET A 56 -6.99 -9.11 -0.74
N ILE A 57 -7.74 -8.07 -1.09
CA ILE A 57 -7.18 -6.82 -1.62
C ILE A 57 -6.36 -6.12 -0.52
N GLY A 58 -6.81 -6.14 0.73
CA GLY A 58 -6.08 -5.63 1.88
C GLY A 58 -4.76 -6.36 2.17
N MET A 59 -4.54 -7.55 1.61
CA MET A 59 -3.26 -8.24 1.62
C MET A 59 -2.44 -7.95 0.36
N LEU A 60 -3.05 -8.02 -0.81
CA LEU A 60 -2.34 -7.90 -2.09
C LEU A 60 -1.91 -6.47 -2.40
N ALA A 61 -2.74 -5.47 -2.10
CA ALA A 61 -2.44 -4.07 -2.41
C ALA A 61 -1.21 -3.54 -1.63
N PRO A 62 -1.07 -3.76 -0.31
CA PRO A 62 0.15 -3.38 0.39
C PRO A 62 1.38 -4.21 -0.03
N VAL A 63 1.22 -5.49 -0.41
CA VAL A 63 2.35 -6.27 -0.97
C VAL A 63 2.83 -5.65 -2.28
N ALA A 64 1.93 -5.35 -3.21
CA ALA A 64 2.28 -4.71 -4.48
C ALA A 64 2.96 -3.35 -4.25
N TRP A 65 2.44 -2.56 -3.31
CA TRP A 65 3.07 -1.29 -2.94
C TRP A 65 4.48 -1.49 -2.36
N LEU A 66 4.68 -2.44 -1.44
CA LEU A 66 6.01 -2.73 -0.88
C LEU A 66 7.01 -3.16 -1.96
N ILE A 67 6.58 -3.97 -2.94
CA ILE A 67 7.41 -4.37 -4.07
C ILE A 67 7.80 -3.14 -4.90
N LEU A 68 6.85 -2.25 -5.21
CA LEU A 68 7.12 -1.03 -5.97
C LEU A 68 8.02 -0.06 -5.20
N ALA A 69 7.79 0.11 -3.90
CA ALA A 69 8.58 0.95 -3.02
C ALA A 69 10.01 0.40 -2.84
N TYR A 70 10.18 -0.92 -2.90
CA TYR A 70 11.49 -1.56 -2.95
C TYR A 70 12.17 -1.34 -4.30
N ALA A 71 11.48 -1.61 -5.40
CA ALA A 71 12.00 -1.47 -6.77
C ALA A 71 12.39 -0.03 -7.13
N SER A 72 11.70 0.96 -6.55
CA SER A 72 12.03 2.39 -6.71
C SER A 72 13.13 2.90 -5.78
N GLY A 73 13.65 2.06 -4.87
CA GLY A 73 14.69 2.45 -3.90
C GLY A 73 14.20 3.26 -2.69
N LEU A 74 12.91 3.64 -2.66
CA LEU A 74 12.26 4.36 -1.56
C LEU A 74 12.41 3.63 -0.22
N LEU A 75 12.26 2.29 -0.23
CA LEU A 75 12.45 1.48 0.98
C LEU A 75 13.93 1.32 1.37
N GLY A 76 14.87 1.37 0.42
CA GLY A 76 16.30 1.30 0.73
C GLY A 76 16.78 2.47 1.58
N GLY A 77 16.32 3.69 1.24
CA GLY A 77 16.57 4.90 2.04
C GLY A 77 15.83 4.89 3.38
N ALA A 78 14.55 4.50 3.39
CA ALA A 78 13.74 4.48 4.60
C ALA A 78 14.20 3.42 5.62
N LEU A 79 14.56 2.20 5.18
CA LEU A 79 15.08 1.14 6.06
C LEU A 79 16.44 1.52 6.66
N GLY A 80 17.31 2.16 5.88
CA GLY A 80 18.58 2.68 6.39
C GLY A 80 18.39 3.74 7.47
N GLN A 81 17.37 4.60 7.35
CA GLN A 81 17.04 5.61 8.36
C GLN A 81 16.35 5.02 9.59
N VAL A 82 15.48 4.02 9.44
CA VAL A 82 14.85 3.33 10.59
C VAL A 82 15.88 2.51 11.38
N PHE A 83 16.82 1.84 10.71
CA PHE A 83 17.94 1.16 11.38
C PHE A 83 18.89 2.14 12.08
N ARG A 84 19.11 3.33 11.49
CA ARG A 84 19.85 4.41 12.15
C ARG A 84 19.09 4.93 13.38
N LEU A 85 17.78 5.14 13.28
CA LEU A 85 16.91 5.54 14.42
C LEU A 85 16.96 4.53 15.57
N ALA A 86 17.01 3.23 15.25
CA ALA A 86 17.09 2.15 16.23
C ALA A 86 18.48 2.00 16.88
N SER A 87 19.53 2.56 16.26
CA SER A 87 20.93 2.42 16.73
C SER A 87 21.52 3.72 17.28
N HIS A 88 21.09 4.89 16.81
CA HIS A 88 21.45 6.22 17.30
C HIS A 88 20.20 7.10 17.23
N ALA A 89 19.82 7.72 18.33
CA ALA A 89 18.68 8.64 18.42
C ALA A 89 18.94 9.97 17.66
N GLU A 90 19.22 9.89 16.37
CA GLU A 90 19.32 11.03 15.45
C GLU A 90 17.94 11.27 14.81
N TRP A 91 17.48 12.53 14.86
CA TRP A 91 16.20 12.93 14.31
C TRP A 91 16.16 12.70 12.78
N PRO A 92 15.01 12.26 12.22
CA PRO A 92 14.89 12.06 10.77
C PRO A 92 15.14 13.37 10.05
N SER A 93 16.17 13.42 9.20
CA SER A 93 16.47 14.60 8.39
C SER A 93 15.47 14.84 7.26
N ASN A 94 14.55 13.90 7.01
CA ASN A 94 13.57 13.99 5.92
C ASN A 94 12.21 13.39 6.30
N ALA A 95 11.17 14.22 6.34
CA ALA A 95 9.81 13.82 6.74
C ALA A 95 9.19 12.77 5.80
N VAL A 96 9.53 12.83 4.52
CA VAL A 96 9.09 11.87 3.48
C VAL A 96 9.47 10.45 3.86
N SER A 97 10.74 10.21 4.19
CA SER A 97 11.23 8.88 4.52
C SER A 97 10.62 8.32 5.81
N LEU A 98 10.34 9.19 6.79
CA LEU A 98 9.67 8.79 8.02
C LEU A 98 8.26 8.30 7.71
N VAL A 99 7.49 9.07 6.94
CA VAL A 99 6.12 8.72 6.57
C VAL A 99 6.11 7.47 5.68
N ALA A 100 7.04 7.35 4.73
CA ALA A 100 7.21 6.14 3.92
C ALA A 100 7.54 4.90 4.78
N GLY A 101 8.39 5.05 5.80
CA GLY A 101 8.70 4.00 6.77
C GLY A 101 7.48 3.57 7.58
N ILE A 102 6.69 4.52 8.10
CA ILE A 102 5.42 4.24 8.79
C ILE A 102 4.44 3.52 7.85
N THR A 103 4.31 4.01 6.62
CA THR A 103 3.46 3.42 5.57
C THR A 103 3.87 1.97 5.29
N ALA A 104 5.16 1.66 5.28
CA ALA A 104 5.67 0.31 5.12
C ALA A 104 5.35 -0.58 6.33
N LEU A 105 5.50 -0.08 7.56
CA LEU A 105 5.14 -0.83 8.77
C LEU A 105 3.63 -1.15 8.81
N LEU A 106 2.80 -0.17 8.47
CA LEU A 106 1.35 -0.35 8.37
C LEU A 106 0.98 -1.34 7.26
N ALA A 107 1.65 -1.26 6.10
CA ALA A 107 1.48 -2.22 5.01
C ALA A 107 1.79 -3.65 5.47
N VAL A 108 2.94 -3.87 6.14
CA VAL A 108 3.31 -5.19 6.69
C VAL A 108 2.27 -5.65 7.72
N ALA A 109 1.83 -4.78 8.62
CA ALA A 109 0.79 -5.11 9.60
C ALA A 109 -0.53 -5.52 8.93
N MET A 110 -0.95 -4.80 7.88
CA MET A 110 -2.14 -5.17 7.08
C MET A 110 -1.98 -6.56 6.45
N VAL A 111 -0.84 -6.83 5.81
CA VAL A 111 -0.57 -8.13 5.17
C VAL A 111 -0.64 -9.27 6.18
N VAL A 112 0.01 -9.11 7.34
CA VAL A 112 0.02 -10.13 8.39
C VAL A 112 -1.38 -10.36 8.95
N ILE A 113 -2.12 -9.30 9.31
CA ILE A 113 -3.46 -9.44 9.90
C ILE A 113 -4.45 -10.02 8.88
N CYS A 114 -4.42 -9.56 7.63
CA CYS A 114 -5.27 -10.10 6.57
C CYS A 114 -4.91 -11.56 6.26
N GLY A 115 -3.62 -11.91 6.21
CA GLY A 115 -3.15 -13.27 5.95
C GLY A 115 -3.55 -14.26 7.05
N LEU A 116 -3.33 -13.89 8.32
CA LEU A 116 -3.72 -14.71 9.46
C LEU A 116 -5.23 -14.95 9.50
N ARG A 117 -6.03 -13.94 9.16
CA ARG A 117 -7.49 -14.06 9.13
C ARG A 117 -7.98 -14.84 7.94
N TRP A 118 -7.42 -14.60 6.75
CA TRP A 118 -7.74 -15.39 5.57
C TRP A 118 -7.57 -16.89 5.85
N LYS A 119 -6.43 -17.26 6.43
CA LYS A 119 -6.11 -18.65 6.80
C LYS A 119 -7.05 -19.23 7.87
N ARG A 120 -7.58 -18.41 8.79
CA ARG A 120 -8.52 -18.85 9.84
C ARG A 120 -9.96 -18.96 9.36
N THR A 121 -10.39 -18.06 8.49
CA THR A 121 -11.80 -17.90 8.11
C THR A 121 -12.14 -18.65 6.83
N PHE A 122 -11.21 -18.78 5.89
CA PHE A 122 -11.52 -19.29 4.55
C PHE A 122 -10.89 -20.63 4.20
N HIS A 123 -10.00 -21.19 5.04
CA HIS A 123 -9.40 -22.50 4.80
C HIS A 123 -10.49 -23.57 4.58
N GLY A 124 -10.49 -24.17 3.39
CA GLY A 124 -11.37 -25.29 3.05
C GLY A 124 -12.68 -24.91 2.36
N THR A 125 -12.85 -23.65 1.94
CA THR A 125 -14.07 -23.21 1.22
C THR A 125 -14.03 -23.46 -0.30
N GLY A 126 -12.94 -23.99 -0.85
CA GLY A 126 -12.82 -24.41 -2.27
C GLY A 126 -12.89 -23.27 -3.31
N LYS A 127 -13.32 -22.07 -2.92
CA LYS A 127 -13.39 -20.88 -3.79
C LYS A 127 -12.16 -19.98 -3.69
N GLU A 128 -11.19 -20.32 -2.84
CA GLU A 128 -10.04 -19.48 -2.49
C GLU A 128 -9.25 -19.00 -3.71
N LEU A 129 -8.98 -19.91 -4.65
CA LEU A 129 -8.20 -19.64 -5.84
C LEU A 129 -8.86 -18.58 -6.75
N GLY A 130 -10.18 -18.67 -6.96
CA GLY A 130 -10.91 -17.74 -7.83
C GLY A 130 -10.91 -16.31 -7.30
N THR A 131 -11.09 -16.12 -6.00
CA THR A 131 -11.03 -14.79 -5.38
C THR A 131 -9.61 -14.26 -5.29
N PHE A 132 -8.62 -15.14 -5.05
CA PHE A 132 -7.21 -14.76 -5.13
C PHE A 132 -6.84 -14.27 -6.53
N LEU A 133 -7.11 -15.05 -7.59
CA LEU A 133 -6.80 -14.65 -8.96
C LEU A 133 -7.52 -13.38 -9.38
N THR A 134 -8.81 -13.24 -9.03
CA THR A 134 -9.58 -12.04 -9.37
C THR A 134 -9.02 -10.81 -8.66
N SER A 135 -8.74 -10.91 -7.36
CA SER A 135 -8.18 -9.80 -6.58
C SER A 135 -6.75 -9.45 -7.04
N LEU A 136 -5.94 -10.48 -7.36
CA LEU A 136 -4.60 -10.30 -7.92
C LEU A 136 -4.67 -9.60 -9.26
N GLY A 137 -5.57 -10.02 -10.16
CA GLY A 137 -5.80 -9.37 -11.44
C GLY A 137 -6.17 -7.89 -11.27
N VAL A 138 -7.08 -7.58 -10.35
CA VAL A 138 -7.47 -6.19 -10.04
C VAL A 138 -6.28 -5.37 -9.53
N VAL A 139 -5.52 -5.89 -8.56
CA VAL A 139 -4.36 -5.18 -7.99
C VAL A 139 -3.25 -4.99 -9.03
N VAL A 140 -2.93 -6.02 -9.80
CA VAL A 140 -1.92 -5.96 -10.87
C VAL A 140 -2.34 -4.99 -11.97
N ALA A 141 -3.60 -5.03 -12.40
CA ALA A 141 -4.11 -4.08 -13.38
C ALA A 141 -4.05 -2.65 -12.84
N TYR A 142 -4.47 -2.44 -11.58
CA TYR A 142 -4.46 -1.14 -10.93
C TYR A 142 -3.05 -0.54 -10.85
N TYR A 143 -2.10 -1.26 -10.24
CA TYR A 143 -0.73 -0.79 -10.10
C TYR A 143 0.03 -0.77 -11.43
N GLY A 144 -0.27 -1.69 -12.34
CA GLY A 144 0.31 -1.71 -13.69
C GLY A 144 -0.09 -0.48 -14.50
N LEU A 145 -1.37 -0.09 -14.46
CA LEU A 145 -1.85 1.16 -15.06
C LEU A 145 -1.19 2.37 -14.41
N LEU A 146 -1.07 2.38 -13.08
CA LEU A 146 -0.45 3.47 -12.34
C LEU A 146 1.03 3.64 -12.73
N VAL A 147 1.81 2.55 -12.80
CA VAL A 147 3.21 2.56 -13.21
C VAL A 147 3.36 2.97 -14.68
N MET A 148 2.55 2.39 -15.58
CA MET A 148 2.57 2.72 -17.01
C MET A 148 2.26 4.21 -17.24
N TRP A 149 1.23 4.71 -16.55
CA TRP A 149 0.84 6.12 -16.61
C TRP A 149 1.94 7.03 -16.06
N PHE A 150 2.55 6.66 -14.93
CA PHE A 150 3.68 7.39 -14.35
C PHE A 150 4.88 7.47 -15.32
N TRP A 151 5.26 6.35 -15.93
CA TRP A 151 6.36 6.31 -16.91
C TRP A 151 6.07 7.16 -18.15
N ARG A 152 4.81 7.20 -18.59
CA ARG A 152 4.41 8.02 -19.74
C ARG A 152 4.42 9.51 -19.46
N MET A 153 4.27 9.92 -18.19
CA MET A 153 4.34 11.33 -17.80
C MET A 153 5.77 11.86 -17.68
N ILE A 154 6.78 10.99 -17.50
CA ILE A 154 8.18 11.42 -17.53
C ILE A 154 8.52 11.78 -18.98
N PRO A 155 8.79 13.06 -19.30
CA PRO A 155 9.13 13.45 -20.66
C PRO A 155 10.38 12.69 -21.09
N ASN A 156 10.32 12.01 -22.23
CA ASN A 156 11.48 11.33 -22.79
C ASN A 156 12.45 12.42 -23.27
N PRO A 157 13.66 12.57 -22.71
CA PRO A 157 14.56 13.69 -23.02
C PRO A 157 15.22 13.59 -24.42
N GLY A 158 14.61 12.86 -25.36
CA GLY A 158 15.24 12.42 -26.61
C GLY A 158 14.51 12.76 -27.91
N LEU A 159 13.48 13.61 -27.90
CA LEU A 159 12.87 14.09 -29.14
C LEU A 159 12.98 15.62 -29.23
N PRO A 160 13.78 16.16 -30.17
CA PRO A 160 13.70 17.57 -30.51
C PRO A 160 12.33 17.86 -31.14
N GLU A 161 11.74 18.98 -30.75
CA GLU A 161 10.53 19.57 -31.36
C GLU A 161 10.77 19.94 -32.83
#